data_AF-A0A9P7END2-F1
#
_entry.id   AF-A0A9P7END2-F1
#
_cell.length_a   1.000
_cell.length_b   1.000
_cell.length_c   1.000
_cell.angle_alpha   90.00
_cell.angle_beta   90.00
_cell.angle_gamma   90.00
#
_symmetry.space_group_name_H-M   'P 1'
#
loop_
_entity.id
_entity.type
_entity.pdbx_description
1 polymer ?
#
loop_
_entity_poly.entity_id
_entity_poly.type
_entity_poly.pdbx_seq_one_letter_code
_entity_poly.pdbx_strand_id
1 'polypeptide(L)'
;MHDPLIDFTPDVSRRGWTCNICIPRRTNQFHFKTMQAAVRHETSSPEHAQHISEVEWWQPRDDDAWGSPEQPPLTSDGLRTWEMQTHVDHVFDLVPFWIRGVDAAERGEVLRMEEFLQMMEEDGGWRTSDEVWGVLGAWRKPNDEEGSDGWGRKDDVSVHKSAGTDLTSDDQDKGWGVMEEWAVPPTSSPSYHQRQDLGGVHPFVDDIALQEAADEDRRRRMHHFFEMPTEQKVLEIQEVIRYLRAHPA
;
A
#
# COMPACT_ATOMS: atom_id res chain seq x y z
N MET A 1 -12.49 -15.07 -36.54
CA MET A 1 -13.53 -16.07 -36.25
C MET A 1 -13.28 -16.49 -34.83
N HIS A 2 -14.10 -16.04 -33.88
CA HIS A 2 -14.01 -16.54 -32.49
C HIS A 2 -14.37 -18.02 -32.50
N ASP A 3 -13.58 -18.85 -31.81
CA ASP A 3 -13.94 -20.24 -31.57
C ASP A 3 -15.11 -20.25 -30.58
N PRO A 4 -16.33 -20.65 -30.99
CA PRO A 4 -17.56 -20.57 -30.16
C PRO A 4 -17.58 -21.57 -29.00
N LEU A 5 -16.43 -22.14 -28.64
CA LEU A 5 -16.27 -23.21 -27.65
C LEU A 5 -15.61 -22.73 -26.36
N ILE A 6 -15.11 -21.49 -26.30
CA ILE A 6 -14.36 -21.00 -25.13
C ILE A 6 -15.29 -20.75 -23.94
N ASP A 7 -16.55 -20.37 -24.20
CA ASP A 7 -17.44 -19.86 -23.14
C ASP A 7 -18.42 -20.90 -22.56
N PHE A 8 -18.33 -22.16 -23.00
CA PHE A 8 -19.22 -23.23 -22.54
C PHE A 8 -18.46 -24.37 -21.87
N THR A 9 -18.83 -24.65 -20.62
CA THR A 9 -18.28 -25.80 -19.87
C THR A 9 -19.26 -26.97 -19.92
N PRO A 10 -18.80 -28.19 -20.29
CA PRO A 10 -19.63 -29.38 -20.20
C PRO A 10 -19.89 -29.74 -18.73
N ASP A 11 -21.16 -29.84 -18.35
CA ASP A 11 -21.60 -30.29 -17.03
C ASP A 11 -21.78 -31.82 -17.04
N VAL A 12 -20.78 -32.51 -16.47
CA VAL A 12 -20.77 -33.98 -16.32
C VAL A 12 -21.89 -34.51 -15.43
N SER A 13 -22.40 -33.71 -14.49
CA SER A 13 -23.43 -34.15 -13.54
C SER A 13 -24.80 -34.21 -14.21
N ARG A 14 -25.06 -33.33 -15.19
CA ARG A 14 -26.37 -33.18 -15.83
C ARG A 14 -26.39 -33.55 -17.31
N ARG A 15 -25.26 -34.02 -17.86
CA ARG A 15 -25.05 -34.34 -19.29
C ARG A 15 -25.49 -33.19 -20.19
N GLY A 16 -24.98 -32.00 -19.92
CA GLY A 16 -25.31 -30.81 -20.70
C GLY A 16 -24.18 -29.79 -20.73
N TRP A 17 -24.54 -28.57 -21.10
CA TRP A 17 -23.63 -27.44 -21.26
C TRP A 17 -24.10 -26.28 -20.40
N THR A 18 -23.15 -25.57 -19.82
CA THR A 18 -23.40 -24.35 -19.05
C THR A 18 -22.59 -23.20 -19.64
N CYS A 19 -23.19 -22.02 -19.71
CA CYS A 19 -22.52 -20.82 -20.19
C CYS A 19 -21.76 -20.18 -19.02
N ASN A 20 -20.45 -19.98 -19.15
CA ASN A 20 -19.60 -19.41 -18.11
C ASN A 20 -19.86 -17.90 -17.91
N ILE A 21 -20.29 -17.22 -18.98
CA ILE A 21 -20.57 -15.77 -18.98
C ILE A 21 -21.93 -15.47 -18.34
N CYS A 22 -22.91 -16.35 -18.57
CA CYS A 22 -24.27 -16.19 -18.05
C CYS A 22 -24.47 -16.86 -16.68
N ILE A 23 -23.41 -17.24 -15.97
CA ILE A 23 -23.55 -17.78 -14.60
C ILE A 23 -24.16 -16.65 -13.74
N PRO A 24 -25.43 -16.74 -13.35
CA PRO A 24 -26.03 -15.67 -12.60
C PRO A 24 -25.43 -15.67 -11.20
N ARG A 25 -25.28 -14.48 -10.59
CA ARG A 25 -25.08 -14.32 -9.14
C ARG A 25 -26.29 -14.84 -8.31
N ARG A 26 -27.22 -15.57 -8.92
CA ARG A 26 -28.44 -16.12 -8.31
C ARG A 26 -28.61 -17.59 -8.72
N THR A 27 -29.25 -18.33 -7.83
CA THR A 27 -29.30 -19.80 -7.61
C THR A 27 -29.65 -20.73 -8.78
N ASN A 28 -29.82 -20.25 -10.02
CA ASN A 28 -30.25 -21.08 -11.15
C ASN A 28 -29.29 -20.95 -12.35
N GLN A 29 -28.28 -21.81 -12.38
CA GLN A 29 -27.36 -21.93 -13.51
C GLN A 29 -28.13 -22.36 -14.78
N PHE A 30 -27.96 -21.61 -15.87
CA PHE A 30 -28.57 -21.94 -17.16
C PHE A 30 -27.96 -23.23 -17.71
N HIS A 31 -28.77 -24.28 -17.81
CA HIS A 31 -28.35 -25.60 -18.26
C HIS A 31 -28.97 -25.94 -19.62
N PHE A 32 -28.12 -26.21 -20.60
CA PHE A 32 -28.52 -26.58 -21.96
C PHE A 32 -28.29 -28.08 -22.18
N LYS A 33 -29.34 -28.81 -22.58
CA LYS A 33 -29.25 -30.27 -22.82
C LYS A 33 -28.40 -30.65 -24.04
N THR A 34 -28.23 -29.74 -24.99
CA THR A 34 -27.50 -30.00 -26.24
C THR A 34 -26.63 -28.81 -26.62
N MET A 35 -25.52 -29.07 -27.32
CA MET A 35 -24.61 -28.02 -27.80
C MET A 35 -25.33 -27.01 -28.70
N GLN A 36 -26.23 -27.47 -29.57
CA GLN A 36 -27.00 -26.59 -30.45
C GLN A 36 -27.94 -25.62 -29.70
N ALA A 37 -28.36 -25.98 -28.48
CA ALA A 37 -29.12 -25.07 -27.62
C ALA A 37 -28.20 -24.03 -26.97
N ALA A 38 -26.98 -24.41 -26.59
CA ALA A 38 -25.95 -23.50 -26.08
C ALA A 38 -25.52 -22.47 -27.14
N VAL A 39 -25.21 -22.90 -28.37
CA VAL A 39 -24.86 -21.99 -29.49
C VAL A 39 -26.01 -21.06 -29.86
N ARG A 40 -27.26 -21.54 -29.78
CA ARG A 40 -28.43 -20.66 -29.95
C ARG A 40 -28.53 -19.63 -28.83
N HIS A 41 -28.24 -20.00 -27.59
CA HIS A 41 -28.22 -19.05 -26.49
C HIS A 41 -27.17 -17.96 -26.70
N GLU A 42 -25.96 -18.34 -27.10
CA GLU A 42 -24.87 -17.41 -27.45
C GLU A 42 -25.29 -16.38 -28.49
N THR A 43 -25.94 -16.84 -29.56
CA THR A 43 -26.29 -16.00 -30.72
C THR A 43 -27.60 -15.21 -30.57
N SER A 44 -28.53 -15.64 -29.71
CA SER A 44 -29.89 -15.07 -29.64
C SER A 44 -30.29 -14.52 -28.29
N SER A 45 -29.51 -14.73 -27.22
CA SER A 45 -29.84 -14.21 -25.90
C SER A 45 -29.35 -12.77 -25.73
N PRO A 46 -30.25 -11.79 -25.47
CA PRO A 46 -29.86 -10.41 -25.20
C PRO A 46 -29.11 -10.28 -23.86
N GLU A 47 -29.42 -11.13 -22.88
CA GLU A 47 -28.73 -11.18 -21.58
C GLU A 47 -27.27 -11.60 -21.74
N HIS A 48 -27.03 -12.59 -22.62
CA HIS A 48 -25.68 -13.02 -22.95
C HIS A 48 -24.89 -11.91 -23.64
N ALA A 49 -25.49 -11.20 -24.61
CA ALA A 49 -24.87 -10.06 -25.26
C ALA A 49 -24.54 -8.93 -24.28
N GLN A 50 -25.43 -8.66 -23.31
CA GLN A 50 -25.17 -7.67 -22.26
C GLN A 50 -24.00 -8.11 -21.36
N HIS A 51 -23.98 -9.37 -20.91
CA HIS A 51 -22.88 -9.87 -20.09
C HIS A 51 -21.55 -9.93 -20.86
N ILE A 52 -21.55 -10.26 -22.16
CA ILE A 52 -20.34 -10.12 -22.98
C ILE A 52 -19.88 -8.67 -22.99
N SER A 53 -20.78 -7.71 -23.25
CA SER A 53 -20.38 -6.29 -23.24
C SER A 53 -19.88 -5.82 -21.87
N GLU A 54 -20.40 -6.40 -20.79
CA GLU A 54 -19.97 -6.17 -19.39
C GLU A 54 -18.70 -6.95 -18.99
N VAL A 55 -18.26 -7.93 -19.76
CA VAL A 55 -17.01 -8.66 -19.52
C VAL A 55 -15.92 -8.14 -20.46
N GLU A 56 -16.27 -7.78 -21.69
CA GLU A 56 -15.37 -7.29 -22.73
C GLU A 56 -14.80 -5.90 -22.41
N TRP A 57 -15.49 -5.06 -21.63
CA TRP A 57 -14.88 -3.81 -21.13
C TRP A 57 -13.84 -4.02 -20.04
N TRP A 58 -13.84 -5.19 -19.38
CA TRP A 58 -12.82 -5.59 -18.42
C TRP A 58 -11.79 -6.55 -18.99
N GLN A 59 -12.07 -7.20 -20.12
CA GLN A 59 -11.05 -7.99 -20.80
C GLN A 59 -9.99 -7.01 -21.30
N PRO A 60 -8.74 -7.15 -20.80
CA PRO A 60 -7.61 -6.45 -21.40
C PRO A 60 -7.66 -6.83 -22.88
N ARG A 61 -7.69 -5.83 -23.78
CA ARG A 61 -7.63 -6.11 -25.21
C ARG A 61 -6.42 -7.00 -25.46
N ASP A 62 -6.47 -7.91 -26.42
CA ASP A 62 -5.29 -8.71 -26.83
C ASP A 62 -4.11 -7.85 -27.35
N ASP A 63 -4.26 -6.53 -27.43
CA ASP A 63 -3.15 -5.57 -27.55
C ASP A 63 -2.29 -5.48 -26.26
N ASP A 64 -2.85 -5.91 -25.12
CA ASP A 64 -2.19 -6.18 -23.84
C ASP A 64 -1.82 -7.67 -23.76
N ALA A 65 -1.13 -8.16 -24.79
CA ALA A 65 -0.27 -9.31 -24.60
C ALA A 65 0.66 -8.96 -23.43
N TRP A 66 0.33 -9.43 -22.23
CA TRP A 66 1.25 -9.65 -21.11
C TRP A 66 2.28 -10.71 -21.50
N GLY A 67 2.85 -10.63 -22.71
CA GLY A 67 4.21 -11.09 -22.94
C GLY A 67 5.00 -10.49 -21.81
N SER A 68 5.69 -11.36 -21.05
CA SER A 68 6.46 -11.03 -19.85
C SER A 68 6.84 -9.57 -19.89
N PRO A 69 6.27 -8.71 -18.99
CA PRO A 69 6.44 -7.27 -19.10
C PRO A 69 7.90 -7.06 -19.41
N GLU A 70 8.22 -6.56 -20.61
CA GLU A 70 9.58 -6.24 -20.98
C GLU A 70 10.05 -5.43 -19.79
N GLN A 71 10.92 -6.02 -18.96
CA GLN A 71 11.31 -5.41 -17.69
C GLN A 71 11.64 -3.98 -18.07
N PRO A 72 10.89 -2.98 -17.54
CA PRO A 72 11.03 -1.62 -18.00
C PRO A 72 12.53 -1.36 -18.01
N PRO A 73 13.11 -0.93 -19.15
CA PRO A 73 14.55 -0.80 -19.27
C PRO A 73 15.04 -0.12 -18.00
N LEU A 74 16.07 -0.69 -17.35
CA LEU A 74 16.66 -0.31 -16.05
C LEU A 74 17.19 1.14 -16.06
N THR A 75 16.28 2.04 -16.36
CA THR A 75 16.37 3.48 -16.36
C THR A 75 16.05 3.90 -14.95
N SER A 76 16.65 4.99 -14.50
CA SER A 76 16.42 5.55 -13.17
C SER A 76 14.94 5.78 -12.88
N ASP A 77 14.16 6.16 -13.91
CA ASP A 77 12.73 6.44 -13.78
C ASP A 77 11.90 5.17 -13.67
N GLY A 78 12.29 4.09 -14.37
CA GLY A 78 11.67 2.78 -14.23
C GLY A 78 11.89 2.17 -12.84
N LEU A 79 13.13 2.28 -12.32
CA LEU A 79 13.48 1.84 -10.97
C LEU A 79 12.69 2.62 -9.91
N ARG A 80 12.60 3.94 -10.04
CA ARG A 80 11.85 4.79 -9.09
C ARG A 80 10.35 4.49 -9.10
N THR A 81 9.79 4.20 -10.27
CA THR A 81 8.37 3.82 -10.40
C THR A 81 8.11 2.47 -9.75
N TRP A 82 9.02 1.51 -9.95
CA TRP A 82 8.93 0.18 -9.33
C TRP A 82 9.10 0.23 -7.81
N GLU A 83 10.04 1.05 -7.31
CA GLU A 83 10.20 1.33 -5.88
C GLU A 83 8.95 1.97 -5.28
N MET A 84 8.35 2.95 -5.97
CA MET A 84 7.11 3.58 -5.52
C MET A 84 5.96 2.58 -5.47
N GLN A 85 5.88 1.66 -6.43
CA GLN A 85 4.81 0.67 -6.50
C GLN A 85 4.98 -0.42 -5.43
N THR A 86 6.18 -0.96 -5.26
CA THR A 86 6.50 -1.89 -4.16
C THR A 86 6.31 -1.26 -2.79
N HIS A 87 6.61 0.03 -2.63
CA HIS A 87 6.35 0.74 -1.39
C HIS A 87 4.85 0.82 -1.08
N VAL A 88 4.01 1.13 -2.07
CA VAL A 88 2.55 1.14 -1.92
C VAL A 88 2.03 -0.23 -1.52
N ASP A 89 2.54 -1.30 -2.13
CA ASP A 89 2.15 -2.67 -1.79
C ASP A 89 2.54 -3.02 -0.34
N HIS A 90 3.75 -2.66 0.11
CA HIS A 90 4.20 -2.92 1.48
C HIS A 90 3.47 -2.10 2.55
N VAL A 91 2.97 -0.90 2.21
CA VAL A 91 2.20 -0.07 3.15
C VAL A 91 0.95 -0.80 3.64
N PHE A 92 0.35 -1.67 2.81
CA PHE A 92 -0.84 -2.44 3.19
C PHE A 92 -0.57 -3.44 4.31
N ASP A 93 0.63 -4.00 4.39
CA ASP A 93 1.02 -4.94 5.46
C ASP A 93 1.55 -4.23 6.70
N LEU A 94 2.25 -3.10 6.51
CA LEU A 94 2.86 -2.35 7.60
C LEU A 94 1.84 -1.56 8.44
N VAL A 95 0.82 -0.96 7.82
CA VAL A 95 -0.18 -0.15 8.53
C VAL A 95 -0.96 -0.97 9.58
N PRO A 96 -1.47 -2.18 9.26
CA PRO A 96 -2.11 -3.06 10.23
C PRO A 96 -1.18 -3.47 11.39
N PHE A 97 0.10 -3.71 11.12
CA PHE A 97 1.08 -3.98 12.16
C PHE A 97 1.26 -2.76 13.09
N TRP A 98 1.41 -1.56 12.53
CA TRP A 98 1.54 -0.33 13.30
C TRP A 98 0.35 -0.06 14.21
N ILE A 99 -0.88 -0.24 13.71
CA ILE A 99 -2.09 -0.09 14.52
C ILE A 99 -2.06 -1.04 15.72
N ARG A 100 -1.67 -2.31 15.52
CA ARG A 100 -1.52 -3.28 16.60
C ARG A 100 -0.41 -2.92 17.58
N GLY A 101 0.70 -2.36 17.09
CA GLY A 101 1.80 -1.88 17.92
C GLY A 101 1.35 -0.75 18.86
N VAL A 102 0.52 0.17 18.36
CA VAL A 102 -0.08 1.23 19.18
C VAL A 102 -1.01 0.63 20.24
N ASP A 103 -1.94 -0.25 19.85
CA ASP A 103 -2.88 -0.88 20.79
C ASP A 103 -2.14 -1.71 21.88
N ALA A 104 -1.05 -2.38 21.51
CA ALA A 104 -0.23 -3.14 22.45
C ALA A 104 0.55 -2.22 23.39
N ALA A 105 1.12 -1.13 22.87
CA ALA A 105 1.80 -0.14 23.70
C ALA A 105 0.84 0.49 24.74
N GLU A 106 -0.43 0.73 24.37
CA GLU A 106 -1.46 1.19 25.31
C GLU A 106 -1.75 0.17 26.43
N ARG A 107 -1.60 -1.12 26.15
CA ARG A 107 -1.70 -2.21 27.16
C ARG A 107 -0.39 -2.45 27.94
N GLY A 108 0.70 -1.75 27.62
CA GLY A 108 2.02 -1.97 28.19
C GLY A 108 2.75 -3.19 27.61
N GLU A 109 2.30 -3.69 26.45
CA GLU A 109 2.95 -4.75 25.68
C GLU A 109 3.89 -4.13 24.63
N VAL A 110 5.05 -4.74 24.40
CA VAL A 110 5.98 -4.30 23.35
C VAL A 110 5.90 -5.28 22.19
N LEU A 111 5.32 -4.84 21.08
CA LEU A 111 5.28 -5.59 19.83
C LEU A 111 6.59 -5.34 19.08
N ARG A 112 7.38 -6.39 18.88
CA ARG A 112 8.68 -6.30 18.21
C ARG A 112 8.49 -6.32 16.70
N MET A 113 9.08 -5.35 16.00
CA MET A 113 9.03 -5.28 14.54
C MET A 113 9.71 -6.50 13.92
N GLU A 114 10.78 -7.00 14.56
CA GLU A 114 11.55 -8.15 14.10
C GLU A 114 10.70 -9.42 14.06
N GLU A 115 9.85 -9.64 15.07
CA GLU A 115 8.95 -10.80 15.13
C GLU A 115 7.90 -10.75 14.02
N PHE A 116 7.44 -9.55 13.65
CA PHE A 116 6.50 -9.39 12.54
C PHE A 116 7.15 -9.62 11.18
N LEU A 117 8.33 -9.06 10.94
CA LEU A 117 9.05 -9.28 9.68
C LEU A 117 9.40 -10.76 9.52
N GLN A 118 9.82 -11.42 10.60
CA GLN A 118 10.09 -12.86 10.60
C GLN A 118 8.81 -13.68 10.36
N MET A 119 7.70 -13.33 10.99
CA MET A 119 6.40 -13.98 10.74
C MET A 119 5.97 -13.84 9.27
N MET A 120 6.20 -12.68 8.64
CA MET A 120 5.89 -12.49 7.22
C MET A 120 6.79 -13.31 6.29
N GLU A 121 8.05 -13.50 6.66
CA GLU A 121 8.99 -14.34 5.91
C GLU A 121 8.65 -15.83 6.05
N GLU A 122 8.22 -16.27 7.24
CA GLU A 122 7.87 -17.67 7.54
C GLU A 122 6.52 -18.11 6.92
N ASP A 123 5.52 -17.23 6.83
CA ASP A 123 4.17 -17.54 6.30
C ASP A 123 4.09 -17.62 4.76
N GLY A 124 5.23 -17.55 4.06
CA GLY A 124 5.29 -17.67 2.59
C GLY A 124 5.29 -16.33 1.84
N GLY A 125 5.63 -15.23 2.51
CA GLY A 125 5.84 -13.91 1.92
C GLY A 125 4.67 -12.94 2.10
N TRP A 126 4.86 -11.73 1.53
CA TRP A 126 3.88 -10.63 1.55
C TRP A 126 2.53 -11.13 1.05
N ARG A 127 1.52 -11.11 1.93
CA ARG A 127 0.18 -11.58 1.59
C ARG A 127 -0.41 -10.66 0.53
N THR A 128 -1.24 -11.23 -0.34
CA THR A 128 -1.99 -10.39 -1.27
C THR A 128 -2.93 -9.47 -0.50
N SER A 129 -3.14 -8.24 -0.98
CA SER A 129 -3.96 -7.22 -0.32
C SER A 129 -5.33 -7.75 0.13
N ASP A 130 -5.94 -8.64 -0.65
CA ASP A 130 -7.25 -9.22 -0.35
C ASP A 130 -7.23 -10.14 0.88
N GLU A 131 -6.13 -10.86 1.14
CA GLU A 131 -5.98 -11.69 2.33
C GLU A 131 -5.80 -10.85 3.59
N VAL A 132 -5.03 -9.76 3.51
CA VAL A 132 -4.76 -8.85 4.63
C VAL A 132 -6.05 -8.18 5.12
N TRP A 133 -6.88 -7.69 4.18
CA TRP A 133 -8.17 -7.10 4.53
C TRP A 133 -9.21 -8.13 4.99
N GLY A 134 -9.16 -9.36 4.44
CA GLY A 134 -10.00 -10.46 4.91
C GLY A 134 -9.71 -10.82 6.38
N VAL A 135 -8.43 -10.81 6.77
CA VAL A 135 -7.99 -10.96 8.15
C VAL A 135 -8.46 -9.76 8.98
N LEU A 136 -8.15 -8.52 8.62
CA LEU A 136 -8.58 -7.36 9.43
C LEU A 136 -10.11 -7.28 9.63
N GLY A 137 -10.90 -7.67 8.62
CA GLY A 137 -12.35 -7.78 8.72
C GLY A 137 -12.84 -8.90 9.66
N ALA A 138 -12.09 -10.00 9.76
CA ALA A 138 -12.41 -11.10 10.66
C ALA A 138 -12.03 -10.81 12.13
N TRP A 139 -10.98 -10.03 12.37
CA TRP A 139 -10.48 -9.72 13.73
C TRP A 139 -11.20 -8.53 14.37
N ARG A 140 -11.89 -7.69 13.58
CA ARG A 140 -12.79 -6.63 14.07
C ARG A 140 -14.19 -7.11 14.42
N LYS A 141 -14.53 -8.39 14.22
CA LYS A 141 -15.73 -8.94 14.85
C LYS A 141 -15.46 -8.98 16.36
N PRO A 142 -16.10 -8.12 17.15
CA PRO A 142 -16.12 -8.34 18.58
C PRO A 142 -16.75 -9.72 18.74
N ASN A 143 -16.13 -10.60 19.55
CA ASN A 143 -16.92 -11.65 20.14
C ASN A 143 -17.99 -10.93 20.98
N ASP A 144 -19.18 -10.77 20.40
CA ASP A 144 -20.38 -10.32 21.07
C ASP A 144 -20.79 -11.41 22.08
N GLU A 145 -20.02 -11.54 23.16
CA GLU A 145 -20.54 -11.97 24.44
C GLU A 145 -20.42 -10.80 25.40
N GLU A 146 -21.48 -9.98 25.36
CA GLU A 146 -22.11 -9.37 26.53
C GLU A 146 -21.18 -8.59 27.49
N GLY A 147 -20.89 -7.35 27.12
CA GLY A 147 -20.18 -6.42 27.98
C GLY A 147 -20.25 -4.99 27.46
N SER A 148 -21.44 -4.41 27.47
CA SER A 148 -21.64 -2.97 27.33
C SER A 148 -20.83 -2.27 28.42
N ASP A 149 -19.72 -1.61 28.08
CA ASP A 149 -19.18 -0.52 28.89
C ASP A 149 -18.38 0.49 28.05
N GLY A 150 -19.09 1.56 27.69
CA GLY A 150 -18.65 2.95 27.65
C GLY A 150 -17.17 3.25 27.37
N TRP A 151 -16.88 3.59 26.13
CA TRP A 151 -15.76 4.46 25.77
C TRP A 151 -15.98 5.85 26.38
N GLY A 152 -15.60 6.04 27.64
CA GLY A 152 -15.64 7.36 28.27
C GLY A 152 -15.80 7.37 29.78
N ARG A 153 -14.90 6.72 30.53
CA ARG A 153 -14.71 7.07 31.95
C ARG A 153 -13.22 7.12 32.28
N LYS A 154 -12.71 8.36 32.38
CA LYS A 154 -11.48 8.68 33.09
C LYS A 154 -11.79 8.53 34.58
N ASP A 155 -11.40 7.41 35.17
CA ASP A 155 -11.30 7.30 36.63
C ASP A 155 -9.83 7.14 37.01
N ASP A 156 -9.47 7.89 38.04
CA ASP A 156 -8.13 8.18 38.53
C ASP A 156 -7.31 6.93 38.87
N VAL A 157 -6.16 6.78 38.20
CA VAL A 157 -5.16 5.77 38.56
C VAL A 157 -4.48 6.21 39.85
N SER A 158 -4.92 5.60 40.94
CA SER A 158 -4.29 5.67 42.25
C SER A 158 -2.93 4.99 42.20
N VAL A 159 -1.88 5.78 42.41
CA VAL A 159 -0.48 5.38 42.51
C VAL A 159 -0.31 4.41 43.68
N HIS A 160 -0.22 3.11 43.40
CA HIS A 160 0.35 2.16 44.34
C HIS A 160 1.87 2.11 44.18
N LYS A 161 2.52 2.70 45.18
CA LYS A 161 3.97 2.70 45.40
C LYS A 161 4.42 1.30 45.80
N SER A 162 4.91 0.53 44.84
CA SER A 162 5.66 -0.71 45.06
C SER A 162 7.15 -0.39 45.15
N ALA A 163 7.75 -0.74 46.27
CA ALA A 163 9.17 -0.62 46.55
C ALA A 163 9.93 -1.90 46.15
N GLY A 164 11.14 -1.74 45.63
CA GLY A 164 12.11 -2.82 45.32
C GLY A 164 12.04 -3.23 43.84
N THR A 165 13.11 -3.29 43.06
CA THR A 165 14.53 -3.50 43.38
C THR A 165 15.38 -2.92 42.26
N ASP A 166 16.45 -2.22 42.62
CA ASP A 166 17.57 -1.85 41.76
C ASP A 166 18.15 -3.11 41.09
N LEU A 167 18.02 -3.19 39.76
CA LEU A 167 18.94 -3.90 38.90
C LEU A 167 19.24 -2.99 37.72
N THR A 168 20.40 -2.36 37.80
CA THR A 168 21.09 -1.65 36.75
C THR A 168 21.29 -2.57 35.53
N SER A 169 20.41 -2.49 34.53
CA SER A 169 20.72 -2.92 33.17
C SER A 169 21.07 -1.67 32.38
N ASP A 170 22.37 -1.41 32.34
CA ASP A 170 23.03 -0.41 31.51
C ASP A 170 23.07 -0.96 30.07
N ASP A 171 21.89 -1.16 29.47
CA ASP A 171 21.77 -1.56 28.08
C ASP A 171 21.69 -0.32 27.20
N GLN A 172 22.82 -0.11 26.55
CA GLN A 172 23.11 0.94 25.60
C GLN A 172 22.02 0.95 24.53
N ASP A 173 21.23 2.03 24.54
CA ASP A 173 20.38 2.50 23.46
C ASP A 173 21.27 2.84 22.25
N LYS A 174 21.75 1.78 21.58
CA LYS A 174 22.47 1.86 20.31
C LYS A 174 21.40 2.03 19.24
N GLY A 175 21.27 3.29 18.87
CA GLY A 175 20.42 3.86 17.84
C GLY A 175 20.01 2.93 16.71
N TRP A 176 18.77 3.16 16.28
CA TRP A 176 18.11 2.78 15.03
C TRP A 176 18.83 3.24 13.75
N GLY A 177 20.15 3.19 13.72
CA GLY A 177 20.98 3.51 12.57
C GLY A 177 21.72 2.25 12.10
N VAL A 178 20.99 1.28 11.56
CA VAL A 178 21.61 0.34 10.62
C VAL A 178 21.99 1.17 9.41
N MET A 179 23.26 1.56 9.36
CA MET A 179 23.87 2.20 8.19
C MET A 179 23.97 1.11 7.13
N GLU A 180 22.94 1.00 6.28
CA GLU A 180 22.93 0.03 5.20
C GLU A 180 24.08 0.30 4.22
N GLU A 181 24.72 -0.77 3.76
CA GLU A 181 25.95 -0.73 2.94
C GLU A 181 25.76 -0.02 1.60
N TRP A 182 24.53 0.13 1.12
CA TRP A 182 24.19 0.92 -0.07
C TRP A 182 24.19 2.45 0.17
N ALA A 183 24.15 2.90 1.44
CA ALA A 183 24.33 4.30 1.82
C ALA A 183 25.81 4.70 1.93
N VAL A 184 26.74 3.77 1.70
CA VAL A 184 28.17 4.07 1.56
C VAL A 184 28.44 4.37 0.08
N PRO A 185 28.66 5.65 -0.31
CA PRO A 185 28.93 5.97 -1.71
C PRO A 185 30.22 5.25 -2.17
N PRO A 186 30.28 4.79 -3.43
CA PRO A 186 31.44 4.08 -3.95
C PRO A 186 32.69 4.95 -3.79
N THR A 187 33.63 4.45 -2.99
CA THR A 187 34.94 5.04 -2.80
C THR A 187 35.75 4.79 -4.07
N SER A 188 35.58 5.67 -5.04
CA SER A 188 36.47 5.79 -6.19
C SER A 188 36.45 7.24 -6.65
N SER A 189 37.38 8.02 -6.09
CA SER A 189 37.66 9.38 -6.55
C SER A 189 38.03 9.36 -8.04
N PRO A 190 37.51 10.34 -8.79
CA PRO A 190 38.44 11.30 -9.33
C PRO A 190 38.04 12.72 -8.94
N SER A 191 39.00 13.43 -8.35
CA SER A 191 39.22 14.87 -8.48
C SER A 191 38.00 15.72 -8.87
N TYR A 192 37.12 15.98 -7.89
CA TYR A 192 36.31 17.19 -7.92
C TYR A 192 37.00 18.22 -7.02
N HIS A 193 37.45 19.28 -7.69
CA HIS A 193 37.79 20.57 -7.14
C HIS A 193 37.23 20.80 -5.74
N GLN A 194 38.15 21.02 -4.79
CA GLN A 194 38.12 22.13 -3.84
C GLN A 194 36.78 22.89 -3.84
N ARG A 195 35.71 22.24 -3.33
CA ARG A 195 34.45 22.88 -2.99
C ARG A 195 34.85 23.78 -1.85
N GLN A 196 35.02 25.05 -2.20
CA GLN A 196 35.28 26.09 -1.24
C GLN A 196 34.24 25.94 -0.16
N ASP A 197 34.76 25.78 1.06
CA ASP A 197 34.09 25.90 2.33
C ASP A 197 33.56 27.34 2.47
N LEU A 198 32.64 27.71 1.58
CA LEU A 198 31.84 28.91 1.63
C LEU A 198 30.68 28.55 2.54
N GLY A 199 30.97 28.70 3.83
CA GLY A 199 30.10 28.33 4.93
C GLY A 199 28.66 28.78 4.73
N GLY A 200 27.78 27.81 4.92
CA GLY A 200 26.45 28.04 5.45
C GLY A 200 25.39 28.40 4.42
N VAL A 201 25.07 27.50 3.50
CA VAL A 201 23.75 27.50 2.85
C VAL A 201 23.38 26.07 2.54
N HIS A 202 22.17 25.66 2.91
CA HIS A 202 21.67 24.30 2.87
C HIS A 202 21.77 23.69 1.45
N PRO A 203 22.76 22.80 1.17
CA PRO A 203 23.03 22.34 -0.20
C PRO A 203 21.83 21.59 -0.79
N PHE A 204 21.07 20.91 0.06
CA PHE A 204 19.83 20.24 -0.29
C PHE A 204 18.78 21.18 -0.92
N VAL A 205 18.61 22.38 -0.37
CA VAL A 205 17.60 23.32 -0.86
C VAL A 205 18.00 23.88 -2.23
N ASP A 206 19.29 24.14 -2.43
CA ASP A 206 19.81 24.61 -3.71
C ASP A 206 19.74 23.51 -4.79
N ASP A 207 20.00 22.25 -4.44
CA ASP A 207 19.88 21.12 -5.36
C ASP A 207 18.42 20.94 -5.84
N ILE A 208 17.43 21.04 -4.93
CA ILE A 208 16.00 20.99 -5.31
C ILE A 208 15.61 22.20 -6.13
N ALA A 209 16.04 23.41 -5.74
CA ALA A 209 15.73 24.63 -6.49
C ALA A 209 16.26 24.54 -7.92
N LEU A 210 17.45 23.96 -8.11
CA LEU A 210 18.04 23.72 -9.43
C LEU A 210 17.24 22.67 -10.21
N GLN A 211 16.87 21.55 -9.58
CA GLN A 211 16.11 20.47 -10.21
C GLN A 211 14.74 20.94 -10.71
N GLU A 212 14.06 21.79 -9.94
CA GLU A 212 12.74 22.32 -10.30
C GLU A 212 12.79 23.58 -11.18
N ALA A 213 13.98 24.01 -11.61
CA ALA A 213 14.21 25.28 -12.32
C ALA A 213 13.52 26.47 -11.62
N ALA A 214 13.58 26.49 -10.28
CA ALA A 214 12.98 27.51 -9.46
C ALA A 214 13.64 28.88 -9.70
N ASP A 215 12.83 29.93 -9.75
CA ASP A 215 13.34 31.30 -9.77
C ASP A 215 13.97 31.69 -8.41
N GLU A 216 14.68 32.81 -8.41
CA GLU A 216 15.40 33.29 -7.22
C GLU A 216 14.46 33.57 -6.04
N ASP A 217 13.23 33.97 -6.32
CA ASP A 217 12.21 34.23 -5.31
C ASP A 217 11.71 32.95 -4.66
N ARG A 218 11.44 31.92 -5.46
CA ARG A 218 11.04 30.59 -5.00
C ARG A 218 12.16 29.92 -4.23
N ARG A 219 13.40 30.03 -4.71
CA ARG A 219 14.59 29.54 -4.00
C ARG A 219 14.72 30.18 -2.61
N ARG A 220 14.55 31.51 -2.52
CA ARG A 220 14.55 32.23 -1.23
C ARG A 220 13.43 31.75 -0.30
N ARG A 221 12.22 31.53 -0.82
CA ARG A 221 11.10 30.97 -0.02
C ARG A 221 11.41 29.56 0.49
N MET A 222 12.05 28.72 -0.32
CA MET A 222 12.45 27.37 0.10
C MET A 222 13.49 27.41 1.23
N HIS A 223 14.51 28.27 1.13
CA HIS A 223 15.49 28.48 2.21
C HIS A 223 14.81 29.01 3.48
N HIS A 224 13.96 30.01 3.35
CA HIS A 224 13.19 30.54 4.48
C HIS A 224 12.34 29.46 5.16
N PHE A 225 11.61 28.68 4.35
CA PHE A 225 10.80 27.58 4.89
C PHE A 225 11.67 26.54 5.58
N PHE A 226 12.85 26.20 5.04
CA PHE A 226 13.76 25.24 5.65
C PHE A 226 14.30 25.70 7.00
N GLU A 227 14.62 26.99 7.15
CA GLU A 227 15.13 27.59 8.38
C GLU A 227 14.05 27.81 9.46
N MET A 228 12.76 27.76 9.11
CA MET A 228 11.69 27.95 10.08
C MET A 228 11.68 26.87 11.19
N PRO A 229 11.35 27.25 12.44
CA PRO A 229 11.00 26.31 13.50
C PRO A 229 9.87 25.37 13.09
N THR A 230 9.89 24.15 13.62
CA THR A 230 8.93 23.09 13.26
C THR A 230 7.48 23.52 13.47
N GLU A 231 7.17 24.22 14.57
CA GLU A 231 5.82 24.68 14.88
C GLU A 231 5.32 25.69 13.84
N GLN A 232 6.20 26.56 13.35
CA GLN A 232 5.87 27.53 12.31
C GLN A 232 5.66 26.87 10.95
N LYS A 233 6.49 25.89 10.59
CA LYS A 233 6.31 25.08 9.37
C LYS A 233 4.93 24.40 9.36
N VAL A 234 4.49 23.85 10.49
CA VAL A 234 3.17 23.22 10.61
C VAL A 234 2.04 24.23 10.39
N LEU A 235 2.14 25.43 10.97
CA LEU A 235 1.14 26.49 10.76
C LEU A 235 1.07 26.93 9.29
N GLU A 236 2.23 27.12 8.64
CA GLU A 236 2.31 27.50 7.24
C GLU A 236 1.67 26.44 6.32
N ILE A 237 1.97 25.15 6.56
CA ILE A 237 1.34 24.04 5.82
C ILE A 237 -0.18 24.03 6.00
N GLN A 238 -0.67 24.23 7.24
CA GLN A 238 -2.11 24.28 7.51
C GLN A 238 -2.79 25.46 6.80
N GLU A 239 -2.11 26.60 6.69
CA GLU A 239 -2.60 27.77 5.97
C GLU A 239 -2.71 27.50 4.46
N VAL A 240 -1.67 26.91 3.85
CA VAL A 240 -1.69 26.51 2.43
C VAL A 240 -2.81 25.51 2.15
N ILE A 241 -2.99 24.49 3.00
CA ILE A 241 -4.09 23.52 2.86
C ILE A 241 -5.45 24.22 2.93
N ARG A 242 -5.62 25.15 3.86
CA ARG A 242 -6.86 25.93 4.00
C ARG A 242 -7.13 26.77 2.76
N TYR A 243 -6.10 27.43 2.22
CA TYR A 243 -6.20 28.24 1.02
C TYR A 243 -6.61 27.40 -0.21
N LEU A 244 -5.96 26.24 -0.42
CA LEU A 244 -6.27 25.33 -1.53
C LEU A 244 -7.68 24.76 -1.44
N ARG A 245 -8.17 24.45 -0.23
CA ARG A 245 -9.56 24.02 -0.02
C ARG A 245 -10.58 25.11 -0.31
N ALA A 246 -10.23 26.37 -0.07
CA ALA A 246 -11.10 27.51 -0.36
C ALA A 246 -11.13 27.89 -1.85
N HIS A 247 -10.09 27.53 -2.62
CA HIS A 247 -9.95 27.87 -4.03
C HIS A 247 -9.67 26.60 -4.87
N PRO A 248 -10.68 25.78 -5.15
CA PRO A 248 -10.53 24.65 -6.05
C PRO A 248 -10.17 25.13 -7.46
N ALA A 249 -9.22 24.44 -8.08
CA ALA A 249 -8.75 24.70 -9.45
C ALA A 249 -9.80 24.37 -10.50
#